data_AF-A0AAV1Z6N2-F1
#
_entry.id   AF-A0AAV1Z6N2-F1
#
_cell.length_a   1.000
_cell.length_b   1.000
_cell.length_c   1.000
_cell.angle_alpha   90.00
_cell.angle_beta   90.00
_cell.angle_gamma   90.00
#
_symmetry.space_group_name_H-M   'P 1'
#
loop_
_entity.id
_entity.type
_entity.pdbx_description
1 polymer ?
#
loop_
_entity_poly.entity_id
_entity_poly.type
_entity_poly.pdbx_seq_one_letter_code
_entity_poly.pdbx_strand_id
1 'polypeptide(L)'
;MTLLRSAIYFDICLLVFYIPSLIANKSCGKPPVVNNGEAILDAFSTEFPVGANIGYRCFDGFVLNTIGNSYAVCLSDNETTYWQPAVISCEPVCNHWPSLQNGRLKLGGRTPPFMPGDSIEYVCDAGFTPSRIAAKVTCTVQEGIANWTETENACKLLVISCNDPGYIENAQRLGNVFTFPNNVTYICNEGYKLIGHAIRYCSPKGEWLPNSPPSYCEAIVCPILSHPLNGKVISSQRKLHAVATYECDRYYNLSGNSERICQEDGTWSGDIPTCREITCYDPGAIMHGSVIPIQKFYKAGDLIIFKCNYDFHQTSSKCLETGEWSKRPPLCPGPSTTESSFISSASPDTYTGDESNIVRKADCDDPGEIKNGVRIIGGLTINSTITYACEKDYELRGKSTLLCKENGKWDLDKLPICVKPLSTKIPSIIGIVCGVLILIALGVGGYFWYRWREKKMRGYGDKSKALTADATDLEEITGLDSGKKPIPVTVL
;
A
#
# COMPACT_ATOMS: atom_id res chain seq x y z
N MET A 1 -62.65 -14.12 -98.71
CA MET A 1 -63.86 -14.95 -98.61
C MET A 1 -64.12 -15.16 -97.13
N THR A 2 -65.14 -14.62 -96.47
CA THR A 2 -66.36 -13.89 -96.87
C THR A 2 -66.90 -13.41 -95.50
N LEU A 3 -66.76 -12.14 -95.09
CA LEU A 3 -67.63 -10.99 -95.37
C LEU A 3 -69.14 -11.27 -95.34
N LEU A 4 -69.84 -10.35 -94.64
CA LEU A 4 -71.27 -9.98 -94.68
C LEU A 4 -72.18 -10.75 -93.69
N ARG A 5 -72.96 -10.13 -92.79
CA ARG A 5 -73.58 -8.80 -92.83
C ARG A 5 -73.91 -8.26 -91.43
N SER A 6 -73.44 -7.04 -91.21
CA SER A 6 -73.90 -6.02 -90.28
C SER A 6 -75.21 -5.36 -90.75
N ALA A 7 -76.05 -4.97 -89.79
CA ALA A 7 -76.94 -3.78 -89.71
C ALA A 7 -78.12 -4.18 -88.80
N ILE A 8 -78.46 -3.46 -87.73
CA ILE A 8 -79.08 -2.12 -87.78
C ILE A 8 -78.88 -1.42 -86.43
N TYR A 9 -78.31 -0.20 -86.50
CA TYR A 9 -78.52 1.03 -85.69
C TYR A 9 -78.53 0.93 -84.14
N PHE A 10 -77.50 1.40 -83.43
CA PHE A 10 -77.30 2.80 -82.95
C PHE A 10 -78.48 3.41 -82.15
N ASP A 11 -78.38 3.23 -80.83
CA ASP A 11 -78.39 4.28 -79.80
C ASP A 11 -79.44 5.40 -79.90
N ILE A 12 -80.52 5.27 -79.11
CA ILE A 12 -81.17 6.42 -78.45
C ILE A 12 -81.43 6.01 -76.99
N CYS A 13 -80.49 6.43 -76.14
CA CYS A 13 -80.72 7.13 -74.89
C CYS A 13 -82.01 6.86 -74.11
N LEU A 14 -81.78 6.42 -72.87
CA LEU A 14 -82.35 7.01 -71.64
C LEU A 14 -83.87 7.19 -71.64
N LEU A 15 -84.59 6.24 -71.02
CA LEU A 15 -85.76 6.48 -70.16
C LEU A 15 -86.42 5.16 -69.75
N VAL A 16 -85.77 4.34 -68.91
CA VAL A 16 -86.50 3.50 -67.92
C VAL A 16 -85.60 3.34 -66.69
N PHE A 17 -85.52 4.40 -65.90
CA PHE A 17 -85.25 4.28 -64.48
C PHE A 17 -86.50 3.73 -63.80
N TYR A 18 -86.31 2.90 -62.77
CA TYR A 18 -87.28 2.51 -61.74
C TYR A 18 -88.35 1.43 -62.06
N ILE A 19 -88.02 0.18 -61.72
CA ILE A 19 -88.89 -0.64 -60.87
C ILE A 19 -88.02 -1.31 -59.79
N PRO A 20 -87.98 -0.81 -58.54
CA PRO A 20 -87.43 -1.56 -57.41
C PRO A 20 -88.48 -2.60 -56.96
N SER A 21 -88.20 -3.87 -57.21
CA SER A 21 -88.95 -4.97 -56.58
C SER A 21 -88.20 -5.36 -55.31
N LEU A 22 -88.80 -5.10 -54.15
CA LEU A 22 -88.23 -5.33 -52.82
C LEU A 22 -87.91 -6.82 -52.60
N ILE A 23 -86.63 -7.18 -52.64
CA ILE A 23 -86.06 -8.14 -51.71
C ILE A 23 -85.30 -7.27 -50.72
N ALA A 24 -85.78 -7.15 -49.49
CA ALA A 24 -85.04 -6.44 -48.46
C ALA A 24 -83.72 -7.20 -48.24
N ASN A 25 -82.60 -6.70 -48.77
CA ASN A 25 -81.27 -7.18 -48.40
C ASN A 25 -81.12 -6.91 -46.91
N LYS A 26 -81.36 -7.92 -46.08
CA LYS A 26 -81.14 -7.82 -44.65
C LYS A 26 -79.64 -7.56 -44.43
N SER A 27 -79.33 -6.47 -43.74
CA SER A 27 -77.98 -6.05 -43.42
C SER A 27 -77.90 -5.59 -41.97
N CYS A 28 -76.83 -5.97 -41.28
CA CYS A 28 -76.53 -5.40 -39.98
C CYS A 28 -76.11 -3.94 -40.11
N GLY A 29 -76.48 -3.14 -39.09
CA GLY A 29 -75.93 -1.81 -38.90
C GLY A 29 -74.45 -1.86 -38.46
N LYS A 30 -73.93 -0.73 -37.98
CA LYS A 30 -72.54 -0.61 -37.54
C LYS A 30 -72.16 -1.74 -36.56
N PRO A 31 -70.95 -2.31 -36.69
CA PRO A 31 -70.49 -3.39 -35.83
C PRO A 31 -70.31 -2.90 -34.38
N PRO A 32 -70.31 -3.82 -33.39
CA PRO A 32 -70.09 -3.50 -31.99
C PRO A 32 -68.83 -2.65 -31.80
N VAL A 33 -68.94 -1.59 -31.01
CA VAL A 33 -67.80 -0.77 -30.62
C VAL A 33 -67.01 -1.52 -29.55
N VAL A 34 -65.69 -1.55 -29.72
CA VAL A 34 -64.76 -2.12 -28.74
C VAL A 34 -63.98 -0.99 -28.07
N ASN A 35 -63.89 -1.03 -26.75
CA ASN A 35 -63.02 -0.11 -25.99
C ASN A 35 -61.60 -0.68 -25.95
N ASN A 36 -60.58 0.17 -26.08
CA ASN A 36 -59.17 -0.23 -26.11
C ASN A 36 -58.83 -1.26 -27.21
N GLY A 37 -59.53 -1.17 -28.33
CA GLY A 37 -59.30 -1.95 -29.54
C GLY A 37 -59.95 -1.30 -30.75
N GLU A 38 -59.87 -1.99 -31.89
CA GLU A 38 -60.50 -1.56 -33.13
C GLU A 38 -61.05 -2.74 -33.93
N ALA A 39 -62.07 -2.47 -34.73
CA ALA A 39 -62.59 -3.39 -35.72
C ALA A 39 -61.73 -3.31 -37.00
N ILE A 40 -61.31 -4.46 -37.53
CA ILE A 40 -60.52 -4.58 -38.74
C ILE A 40 -61.48 -4.52 -39.94
N LEU A 41 -61.72 -3.30 -40.44
CA LEU A 41 -62.72 -2.98 -41.48
C LEU A 41 -62.12 -2.11 -42.59
N ASP A 42 -62.70 -2.19 -43.79
CA ASP A 42 -62.47 -1.20 -44.85
C ASP A 42 -63.32 0.05 -44.57
N ALA A 43 -62.69 1.23 -44.63
CA ALA A 43 -63.09 2.46 -43.92
C ALA A 43 -64.41 3.16 -44.36
N PHE A 44 -65.28 2.53 -45.18
CA PHE A 44 -66.40 3.23 -45.82
C PHE A 44 -67.75 2.51 -45.82
N SER A 45 -67.87 1.29 -45.26
CA SER A 45 -69.14 0.55 -45.28
C SER A 45 -70.04 0.91 -44.08
N THR A 46 -71.27 1.36 -44.34
CA THR A 46 -72.30 1.62 -43.32
C THR A 46 -73.33 0.49 -43.18
N GLU A 47 -73.34 -0.46 -44.13
CA GLU A 47 -74.25 -1.60 -44.19
C GLU A 47 -73.46 -2.89 -44.41
N PHE A 48 -73.71 -3.90 -43.57
CA PHE A 48 -72.98 -5.18 -43.61
C PHE A 48 -73.95 -6.31 -43.94
N PRO A 49 -73.76 -7.08 -45.03
CA PRO A 49 -74.69 -8.15 -45.39
C PRO A 49 -74.70 -9.27 -44.34
N VAL A 50 -75.83 -9.98 -44.21
CA VAL A 50 -75.90 -11.19 -43.37
C VAL A 50 -74.82 -12.18 -43.81
N GLY A 51 -74.05 -12.68 -42.85
CA GLY A 51 -72.84 -13.49 -43.05
C GLY A 51 -71.52 -12.70 -43.02
N ALA A 52 -71.57 -11.36 -42.96
CA ALA A 52 -70.37 -10.54 -42.79
C ALA A 52 -69.62 -10.89 -41.50
N ASN A 53 -68.31 -11.04 -41.60
CA ASN A 53 -67.43 -11.42 -40.50
C ASN A 53 -66.40 -10.32 -40.24
N ILE A 54 -66.49 -9.67 -39.08
CA ILE A 54 -65.64 -8.53 -38.72
C ILE A 54 -64.69 -8.94 -37.61
N GLY A 55 -63.39 -8.95 -37.93
CA GLY A 55 -62.34 -9.20 -36.95
C GLY A 55 -62.10 -7.99 -36.05
N TYR A 56 -61.67 -8.25 -34.82
CA TYR A 56 -61.30 -7.23 -33.84
C TYR A 56 -59.87 -7.45 -33.37
N ARG A 57 -59.16 -6.36 -33.12
CA ARG A 57 -57.85 -6.37 -32.46
C ARG A 57 -57.85 -5.41 -31.28
N CYS A 58 -57.30 -5.85 -30.15
CA CYS A 58 -57.07 -4.95 -29.03
C CYS A 58 -55.78 -4.14 -29.24
N PHE A 59 -55.73 -2.96 -28.62
CA PHE A 59 -54.50 -2.18 -28.54
C PHE A 59 -53.51 -2.84 -27.57
N ASP A 60 -52.24 -2.43 -27.64
CA ASP A 60 -51.20 -2.99 -26.80
C ASP A 60 -51.53 -2.81 -25.30
N GLY A 61 -51.21 -3.83 -24.49
CA GLY A 61 -51.60 -3.93 -23.09
C GLY A 61 -53.00 -4.53 -22.86
N PHE A 62 -53.71 -4.96 -23.89
CA PHE A 62 -55.04 -5.57 -23.77
C PHE A 62 -55.18 -6.85 -24.59
N VAL A 63 -55.97 -7.80 -24.09
CA VAL A 63 -56.33 -9.04 -24.78
C VAL A 63 -57.84 -9.20 -24.85
N LEU A 64 -58.31 -9.84 -25.92
CA LEU A 64 -59.73 -10.16 -26.06
C LEU A 64 -60.12 -11.19 -25.00
N ASN A 65 -60.87 -10.78 -23.98
CA ASN A 65 -61.53 -11.73 -23.10
C ASN A 65 -62.95 -11.94 -23.60
N THR A 66 -63.13 -12.95 -24.45
CA THR A 66 -64.46 -13.48 -24.71
C THR A 66 -64.42 -14.99 -24.92
N ILE A 67 -65.34 -15.66 -24.25
CA ILE A 67 -65.83 -16.99 -24.59
C ILE A 67 -66.38 -16.88 -26.02
N GLY A 68 -65.59 -17.21 -27.04
CA GLY A 68 -66.10 -17.20 -28.41
C GLY A 68 -65.07 -16.95 -29.48
N ASN A 69 -64.87 -15.69 -29.90
CA ASN A 69 -64.24 -15.40 -31.18
C ASN A 69 -63.57 -14.02 -31.20
N SER A 70 -62.47 -13.88 -31.92
CA SER A 70 -61.84 -12.59 -32.23
C SER A 70 -62.58 -11.80 -33.32
N TYR A 71 -63.84 -12.16 -33.55
CA TYR A 71 -64.64 -11.69 -34.66
C TYR A 71 -66.13 -11.71 -34.32
N ALA A 72 -66.88 -10.75 -34.87
CA ALA A 72 -68.33 -10.69 -34.79
C ALA A 72 -68.94 -11.01 -36.16
N VAL A 73 -69.96 -11.87 -36.16
CA VAL A 73 -70.68 -12.26 -37.37
C VAL A 73 -72.05 -11.61 -37.39
N CYS A 74 -72.42 -11.05 -38.54
CA CYS A 74 -73.78 -10.55 -38.78
C CYS A 74 -74.71 -11.73 -39.08
N LEU A 75 -75.68 -11.98 -38.19
CA LEU A 75 -76.68 -13.04 -38.31
C LEU A 75 -78.09 -12.43 -38.44
N SER A 76 -79.06 -13.25 -38.86
CA SER A 76 -80.46 -12.82 -38.95
C SER A 76 -81.43 -13.90 -38.52
N ASP A 77 -82.41 -13.53 -37.69
CA ASP A 77 -83.50 -14.41 -37.25
C ASP A 77 -84.83 -13.86 -37.76
N ASN A 78 -85.49 -14.61 -38.66
CA ASN A 78 -86.79 -14.42 -39.34
C ASN A 78 -87.26 -13.00 -39.75
N GLU A 79 -86.92 -11.92 -39.05
CA GLU A 79 -87.21 -10.51 -39.35
C GLU A 79 -86.12 -9.52 -38.88
N THR A 80 -85.20 -9.89 -37.98
CA THR A 80 -84.16 -8.98 -37.43
C THR A 80 -82.74 -9.43 -37.77
N THR A 81 -81.80 -8.48 -37.82
CA THR A 81 -80.36 -8.74 -37.98
C THR A 81 -79.60 -8.31 -36.73
N TYR A 82 -78.61 -9.09 -36.28
CA TYR A 82 -77.81 -8.80 -35.09
C TYR A 82 -76.36 -9.30 -35.21
N TRP A 83 -75.47 -8.72 -34.40
CA TRP A 83 -74.07 -9.14 -34.32
C TRP A 83 -73.88 -10.19 -33.23
N GLN A 84 -73.16 -11.27 -33.54
CA GLN A 84 -72.79 -12.31 -32.57
C GLN A 84 -71.26 -12.48 -32.50
N PRO A 85 -70.64 -12.29 -31.32
CA PRO A 85 -71.23 -11.81 -30.07
C PRO A 85 -71.65 -10.32 -30.15
N ALA A 86 -72.64 -9.93 -29.35
CA ALA A 86 -73.13 -8.55 -29.32
C ALA A 86 -72.17 -7.57 -28.64
N VAL A 87 -71.24 -8.08 -27.82
CA VAL A 87 -70.24 -7.29 -27.07
C VAL A 87 -68.87 -7.90 -27.30
N ILE A 88 -67.90 -7.05 -27.63
CA ILE A 88 -66.47 -7.37 -27.73
C ILE A 88 -65.75 -6.58 -26.64
N SER A 89 -64.99 -7.26 -25.77
CA SER A 89 -64.29 -6.64 -24.64
C SER A 89 -62.79 -6.93 -24.68
N CYS A 90 -61.99 -5.88 -24.52
CA CYS A 90 -60.55 -5.95 -24.36
C CYS A 90 -60.21 -5.76 -22.87
N GLU A 91 -59.60 -6.77 -22.27
CA GLU A 91 -59.18 -6.73 -20.87
C GLU A 91 -57.69 -6.41 -20.74
N PRO A 92 -57.31 -5.59 -19.74
CA PRO A 92 -55.94 -5.17 -19.56
C PRO A 92 -55.06 -6.33 -19.07
N VAL A 93 -53.88 -6.50 -19.66
CA VAL A 93 -52.89 -7.54 -19.33
C VAL A 93 -51.46 -7.01 -19.34
N CYS A 94 -50.58 -7.70 -18.61
CA CYS A 94 -49.15 -7.44 -18.68
C CYS A 94 -48.54 -8.27 -19.83
N ASN A 95 -48.14 -7.62 -20.93
CA ASN A 95 -47.68 -8.27 -22.17
C ASN A 95 -46.19 -8.62 -22.20
N HIS A 96 -45.41 -8.07 -21.27
CA HIS A 96 -43.97 -8.26 -21.21
C HIS A 96 -43.52 -8.74 -19.85
N TRP A 97 -42.39 -9.44 -19.83
CA TRP A 97 -41.70 -9.80 -18.60
C TRP A 97 -41.21 -8.53 -17.90
N PRO A 98 -41.47 -8.35 -16.60
CA PRO A 98 -40.90 -7.24 -15.86
C PRO A 98 -39.38 -7.41 -15.77
N SER A 99 -38.63 -6.37 -16.11
CA SER A 99 -37.19 -6.33 -15.89
C SER A 99 -36.90 -6.07 -14.41
N LEU A 100 -36.05 -6.88 -13.81
CA LEU A 100 -35.58 -6.69 -12.44
C LEU A 100 -34.07 -6.47 -12.41
N GLN A 101 -33.61 -5.50 -11.62
CA GLN A 101 -32.19 -5.32 -11.33
C GLN A 101 -31.73 -6.27 -10.24
N ASN A 102 -30.53 -6.84 -10.38
CA ASN A 102 -29.89 -7.71 -9.38
C ASN A 102 -30.70 -8.96 -9.01
N GLY A 103 -31.47 -9.49 -9.96
CA GLY A 103 -32.24 -10.73 -9.80
C GLY A 103 -32.58 -11.37 -11.13
N ARG A 104 -32.82 -12.68 -11.10
CA ARG A 104 -33.14 -13.51 -12.27
C ARG A 104 -34.49 -14.18 -12.09
N LEU A 105 -35.23 -14.33 -13.18
CA LEU A 105 -36.50 -15.03 -13.18
C LEU A 105 -36.33 -16.46 -12.67
N LYS A 106 -37.16 -16.89 -11.73
CA LYS A 106 -37.20 -18.30 -11.33
C LYS A 106 -37.80 -19.11 -12.49
N LEU A 107 -37.00 -19.96 -13.12
CA LEU A 107 -37.41 -20.74 -14.29
C LEU A 107 -38.54 -21.71 -13.92
N GLY A 108 -39.73 -21.47 -14.48
CA GLY A 108 -40.89 -22.35 -14.35
C GLY A 108 -42.19 -21.59 -14.11
N GLY A 109 -42.87 -21.19 -15.20
CA GLY A 109 -44.30 -20.88 -15.14
C GLY A 109 -44.76 -19.66 -15.95
N ARG A 110 -45.62 -19.95 -16.93
CA ARG A 110 -46.42 -19.06 -17.82
C ARG A 110 -45.63 -18.17 -18.79
N THR A 111 -46.09 -18.14 -20.04
CA THR A 111 -45.67 -17.17 -21.05
C THR A 111 -46.66 -16.00 -21.08
N PRO A 112 -46.24 -14.79 -21.47
CA PRO A 112 -47.17 -13.68 -21.69
C PRO A 112 -48.30 -14.08 -22.66
N PRO A 113 -49.51 -13.51 -22.54
CA PRO A 113 -49.89 -12.39 -21.65
C PRO A 113 -50.23 -12.84 -20.21
N PHE A 114 -49.94 -11.99 -19.23
CA PHE A 114 -50.26 -12.24 -17.81
C PHE A 114 -51.53 -11.50 -17.40
N MET A 115 -52.47 -12.23 -16.79
CA MET A 115 -53.75 -11.67 -16.33
C MET A 115 -53.57 -10.88 -15.02
N PRO A 116 -54.41 -9.87 -14.74
CA PRO A 116 -54.42 -9.21 -13.44
C PRO A 116 -54.54 -10.23 -12.28
N GLY A 117 -53.63 -10.14 -11.31
CA GLY A 117 -53.49 -11.09 -10.20
C GLY A 117 -52.40 -12.16 -10.42
N ASP A 118 -51.95 -12.37 -11.66
CA ASP A 118 -50.79 -13.22 -11.92
C ASP A 118 -49.52 -12.62 -11.33
N SER A 119 -48.62 -13.49 -10.88
CA SER A 119 -47.44 -13.06 -10.17
C SER A 119 -46.23 -13.93 -10.47
N ILE A 120 -45.08 -13.28 -10.49
CA ILE A 120 -43.80 -13.85 -10.91
C ILE A 120 -42.80 -13.70 -9.78
N GLU A 121 -42.07 -14.79 -9.48
CA GLU A 121 -41.00 -14.82 -8.48
C GLU A 121 -39.61 -14.74 -9.12
N TYR A 122 -38.71 -14.02 -8.45
CA TYR A 122 -37.32 -13.87 -8.82
C TYR A 122 -36.39 -14.48 -7.78
N VAL A 123 -35.25 -14.95 -8.24
CA VAL A 123 -34.09 -15.32 -7.43
C VAL A 123 -33.12 -14.15 -7.48
N CYS A 124 -32.84 -13.53 -6.33
CA CYS A 124 -31.88 -12.42 -6.27
C CYS A 124 -30.46 -12.90 -6.57
N ASP A 125 -29.66 -12.06 -7.23
CA ASP A 125 -28.25 -12.32 -7.51
C ASP A 125 -27.43 -12.36 -6.19
N ALA A 126 -26.23 -12.94 -6.25
CA ALA A 126 -25.34 -13.03 -5.10
C ALA A 126 -25.09 -11.64 -4.46
N GLY A 127 -25.28 -11.54 -3.14
CA GLY A 127 -25.17 -10.27 -2.41
C GLY A 127 -26.46 -9.47 -2.31
N PHE A 128 -27.59 -9.97 -2.83
CA PHE A 128 -28.91 -9.37 -2.71
C PHE A 128 -29.90 -10.33 -2.04
N THR A 129 -30.88 -9.77 -1.33
CA THR A 129 -31.96 -10.52 -0.67
C THR A 129 -33.32 -9.95 -1.06
N PRO A 130 -34.39 -10.76 -1.02
CA PRO A 130 -35.72 -10.24 -1.25
C PRO A 130 -36.06 -9.18 -0.20
N SER A 131 -36.67 -8.07 -0.63
CA SER A 131 -37.04 -7.00 0.30
C SER A 131 -38.12 -7.41 1.30
N ARG A 132 -39.02 -8.32 0.85
CA ARG A 132 -40.06 -9.00 1.64
C ARG A 132 -39.77 -10.51 1.72
N ILE A 133 -40.78 -11.33 2.05
CA ILE A 133 -40.68 -12.80 2.15
C ILE A 133 -40.19 -13.44 0.84
N ALA A 134 -40.51 -12.85 -0.32
CA ALA A 134 -40.00 -13.23 -1.63
C ALA A 134 -39.86 -12.00 -2.55
N ALA A 135 -38.97 -12.07 -3.53
CA ALA A 135 -38.85 -11.06 -4.59
C ALA A 135 -39.91 -11.37 -5.65
N LYS A 136 -41.14 -10.92 -5.39
CA LYS A 136 -42.34 -11.25 -6.16
C LYS A 136 -42.98 -9.98 -6.70
N VAL A 137 -43.34 -9.98 -7.98
CA VAL A 137 -44.08 -8.90 -8.64
C VAL A 137 -45.40 -9.43 -9.15
N THR A 138 -46.44 -8.61 -9.09
CA THR A 138 -47.82 -8.99 -9.45
C THR A 138 -48.35 -8.06 -10.52
N CYS A 139 -49.08 -8.59 -11.50
CA CYS A 139 -49.77 -7.77 -12.50
C CYS A 139 -51.03 -7.19 -11.84
N THR A 140 -51.15 -5.87 -11.81
CA THR A 140 -52.26 -5.15 -11.17
C THR A 140 -52.86 -4.13 -12.13
N VAL A 141 -54.16 -3.84 -11.98
CA VAL A 141 -54.84 -2.83 -12.81
C VAL A 141 -54.94 -1.53 -12.02
N GLN A 142 -54.42 -0.45 -12.60
CA GLN A 142 -54.56 0.92 -12.08
C GLN A 142 -55.16 1.77 -13.19
N GLU A 143 -56.28 2.45 -12.91
CA GLU A 143 -56.98 3.32 -13.87
C GLU A 143 -57.31 2.65 -15.23
N GLY A 144 -57.58 1.33 -15.23
CA GLY A 144 -57.94 0.57 -16.43
C GLY A 144 -56.75 0.05 -17.26
N ILE A 145 -55.51 0.30 -16.83
CA ILE A 145 -54.28 -0.21 -17.45
C ILE A 145 -53.66 -1.25 -16.52
N ALA A 146 -53.24 -2.39 -17.08
CA ALA A 146 -52.51 -3.41 -16.33
C ALA A 146 -51.01 -3.08 -16.34
N ASN A 147 -50.42 -3.01 -15.15
CA ASN A 147 -48.99 -2.82 -14.97
C ASN A 147 -48.46 -3.71 -13.84
N TRP A 148 -47.18 -4.05 -13.92
CA TRP A 148 -46.47 -4.75 -12.85
C TRP A 148 -46.31 -3.85 -11.63
N THR A 149 -46.44 -4.43 -10.44
CA THR A 149 -46.06 -3.77 -9.18
C THR A 149 -44.58 -3.37 -9.18
N GLU A 150 -44.24 -2.37 -8.36
CA GLU A 150 -42.89 -1.79 -8.22
C GLU A 150 -41.76 -2.84 -8.13
N THR A 151 -40.79 -2.74 -9.05
CA THR A 151 -39.64 -3.66 -9.17
C THR A 151 -38.38 -3.12 -8.47
N GLU A 152 -38.27 -1.81 -8.25
CA GLU A 152 -37.04 -1.11 -7.89
C GLU A 152 -36.43 -1.51 -6.55
N ASN A 153 -37.19 -2.20 -5.70
CA ASN A 153 -36.73 -2.71 -4.42
C ASN A 153 -37.06 -4.19 -4.20
N ALA A 154 -37.37 -4.98 -5.23
CA ALA A 154 -37.71 -6.39 -5.01
C ALA A 154 -36.50 -7.19 -4.49
N CYS A 155 -35.29 -6.91 -5.00
CA CYS A 155 -34.01 -7.43 -4.50
C CYS A 155 -33.18 -6.30 -3.90
N LYS A 156 -33.14 -6.23 -2.56
CA LYS A 156 -32.33 -5.25 -1.82
C LYS A 156 -30.92 -5.77 -1.59
N LEU A 157 -29.95 -4.87 -1.61
CA LEU A 157 -28.56 -5.20 -1.27
C LEU A 157 -28.51 -5.82 0.13
N LEU A 158 -27.93 -7.01 0.24
CA LEU A 158 -27.64 -7.62 1.54
C LEU A 158 -26.46 -6.85 2.14
N VAL A 159 -26.78 -5.86 2.96
CA VAL A 159 -25.76 -5.18 3.75
C VAL A 159 -25.29 -6.15 4.83
N ILE A 160 -24.21 -6.86 4.56
CA ILE A 160 -23.58 -7.77 5.52
C ILE A 160 -22.82 -6.89 6.51
N SER A 161 -23.40 -6.70 7.69
CA SER A 161 -22.77 -5.97 8.81
C SER A 161 -21.85 -6.92 9.58
N CYS A 162 -20.59 -6.51 9.78
CA CYS A 162 -19.63 -7.19 10.65
C CYS A 162 -19.65 -6.67 12.10
N ASN A 163 -20.58 -5.77 12.44
CA ASN A 163 -20.62 -5.01 13.70
C ASN A 163 -19.36 -4.16 13.95
N ASP A 164 -19.36 -3.30 14.96
CA ASP A 164 -18.17 -2.50 15.28
C ASP A 164 -17.06 -3.44 15.82
N PRO A 165 -15.86 -3.49 15.19
CA PRO A 165 -14.76 -4.34 15.64
C PRO A 165 -14.11 -3.90 16.96
N GLY A 166 -14.55 -2.77 17.53
CA GLY A 166 -14.03 -2.18 18.75
C GLY A 166 -12.75 -1.37 18.54
N TYR A 167 -12.17 -0.94 19.66
CA TYR A 167 -10.95 -0.15 19.71
C TYR A 167 -9.82 -0.96 20.34
N ILE A 168 -8.59 -0.67 19.92
CA ILE A 168 -7.37 -1.20 20.54
C ILE A 168 -6.81 -0.09 21.42
N GLU A 169 -6.44 -0.41 22.66
CA GLU A 169 -5.81 0.54 23.58
C GLU A 169 -4.48 1.05 23.00
N ASN A 170 -4.19 2.34 23.15
CA ASN A 170 -3.03 2.99 22.54
C ASN A 170 -2.98 2.88 21.00
N ALA A 171 -4.14 2.78 20.34
CA ALA A 171 -4.25 2.79 18.89
C ALA A 171 -5.34 3.75 18.39
N GLN A 172 -5.15 4.24 17.17
CA GLN A 172 -6.16 4.94 16.37
C GLN A 172 -6.74 3.96 15.35
N ARG A 173 -8.07 3.95 15.22
CA ARG A 173 -8.77 3.17 14.19
C ARG A 173 -9.14 4.09 13.02
N LEU A 174 -8.69 3.74 11.83
CA LEU A 174 -9.07 4.34 10.56
C LEU A 174 -10.21 3.52 9.93
N GLY A 175 -11.27 4.22 9.51
CA GLY A 175 -12.48 3.63 8.93
C GLY A 175 -13.66 3.60 9.91
N ASN A 176 -14.84 3.90 9.37
CA ASN A 176 -16.11 3.99 10.10
C ASN A 176 -17.25 3.22 9.42
N VAL A 177 -16.95 2.42 8.39
CA VAL A 177 -17.94 1.62 7.66
C VAL A 177 -17.70 0.14 7.97
N PHE A 178 -18.68 -0.51 8.59
CA PHE A 178 -18.55 -1.86 9.14
C PHE A 178 -19.27 -2.94 8.32
N THR A 179 -19.41 -2.70 7.02
CA THR A 179 -20.17 -3.57 6.11
C THR A 179 -19.25 -4.16 5.05
N PHE A 180 -19.53 -5.38 4.58
CA PHE A 180 -18.76 -5.98 3.48
C PHE A 180 -18.86 -5.11 2.22
N PRO A 181 -17.76 -4.86 1.47
CA PRO A 181 -16.39 -5.39 1.60
C PRO A 181 -15.40 -4.43 2.30
N ASN A 182 -15.89 -3.53 3.16
CA ASN A 182 -15.04 -2.51 3.79
C ASN A 182 -14.04 -3.11 4.78
N ASN A 183 -13.01 -2.33 5.09
CA ASN A 183 -11.98 -2.67 6.05
C ASN A 183 -11.77 -1.55 7.08
N VAL A 184 -11.16 -1.91 8.20
CA VAL A 184 -10.64 -0.97 9.20
C VAL A 184 -9.16 -1.20 9.37
N THR A 185 -8.42 -0.12 9.65
CA THR A 185 -6.97 -0.17 9.90
C THR A 185 -6.67 0.39 11.29
N TYR A 186 -5.83 -0.29 12.05
CA TYR A 186 -5.36 0.15 13.35
C TYR A 186 -3.90 0.63 13.26
N ILE A 187 -3.65 1.80 13.84
CA ILE A 187 -2.32 2.42 13.90
C ILE A 187 -2.03 2.68 15.37
N CYS A 188 -0.94 2.12 15.90
CA CYS A 188 -0.54 2.38 17.28
C CYS A 188 -0.08 3.82 17.46
N ASN A 189 -0.34 4.37 18.64
CA ASN A 189 0.17 5.67 19.05
C ASN A 189 1.70 5.64 19.19
N GLU A 190 2.33 6.81 19.17
CA GLU A 190 3.78 6.93 19.36
C GLU A 190 4.25 6.23 20.65
N GLY A 191 5.37 5.51 20.57
CA GLY A 191 5.88 4.69 21.68
C GLY A 191 5.30 3.29 21.78
N TYR A 192 4.43 2.88 20.85
CA TYR A 192 3.86 1.54 20.79
C TYR A 192 4.04 0.91 19.41
N LYS A 193 4.29 -0.40 19.39
CA LYS A 193 4.35 -1.22 18.17
C LYS A 193 3.10 -2.11 18.07
N LEU A 194 2.59 -2.29 16.86
CA LEU A 194 1.45 -3.16 16.63
C LEU A 194 1.90 -4.64 16.60
N ILE A 195 1.28 -5.46 17.43
CA ILE A 195 1.39 -6.92 17.38
C ILE A 195 0.11 -7.48 16.76
N GLY A 196 0.25 -8.41 15.82
CA GLY A 196 -0.87 -9.00 15.09
C GLY A 196 -1.14 -8.30 13.76
N HIS A 197 -2.43 -8.10 13.43
CA HIS A 197 -2.84 -7.59 12.11
C HIS A 197 -3.29 -6.14 12.18
N ALA A 198 -2.69 -5.29 11.35
CA ALA A 198 -3.05 -3.86 11.24
C ALA A 198 -4.39 -3.63 10.55
N ILE A 199 -4.73 -4.48 9.58
CA ILE A 199 -5.91 -4.31 8.75
C ILE A 199 -6.86 -5.49 9.02
N ARG A 200 -8.13 -5.18 9.25
CA ARG A 200 -9.21 -6.17 9.31
C ARG A 200 -10.22 -5.87 8.20
N TYR A 201 -10.58 -6.88 7.44
CA TYR A 201 -11.62 -6.83 6.42
C TYR A 201 -12.91 -7.46 6.93
N CYS A 202 -14.04 -6.82 6.64
CA CYS A 202 -15.33 -7.44 6.86
C CYS A 202 -15.51 -8.54 5.81
N SER A 203 -15.84 -9.76 6.23
CA SER A 203 -16.01 -10.91 5.34
C SER A 203 -17.46 -11.04 4.84
N PRO A 204 -17.70 -11.80 3.75
CA PRO A 204 -19.07 -12.10 3.30
C PRO A 204 -19.92 -12.88 4.32
N LYS A 205 -19.31 -13.35 5.41
CA LYS A 205 -20.00 -14.06 6.51
C LYS A 205 -20.40 -13.14 7.66
N GLY A 206 -20.08 -11.84 7.59
CA GLY A 206 -20.36 -10.91 8.69
C GLY A 206 -19.34 -10.98 9.83
N GLU A 207 -18.13 -11.48 9.54
CA GLU A 207 -17.04 -11.59 10.52
C GLU A 207 -15.86 -10.72 10.11
N TRP A 208 -15.21 -10.06 11.08
CA TRP A 208 -13.95 -9.36 10.88
C TRP A 208 -12.79 -10.35 10.82
N LEU A 209 -12.04 -10.32 9.73
CA LEU A 209 -10.89 -11.18 9.51
C LEU A 209 -9.64 -10.36 9.15
N PRO A 210 -8.44 -10.84 9.46
CA PRO A 210 -8.17 -11.97 10.34
C PRO A 210 -8.50 -11.66 11.81
N ASN A 211 -9.04 -12.65 12.53
CA ASN A 211 -9.39 -12.57 13.95
C ASN A 211 -8.33 -13.19 14.88
N SER A 212 -7.31 -13.84 14.32
CA SER A 212 -6.23 -14.48 15.06
C SER A 212 -4.87 -14.28 14.35
N PRO A 213 -3.79 -13.99 15.08
CA PRO A 213 -3.75 -13.62 16.52
C PRO A 213 -4.48 -12.28 16.79
N PRO A 214 -4.88 -12.01 18.05
CA PRO A 214 -5.48 -10.73 18.41
C PRO A 214 -4.50 -9.58 18.16
N SER A 215 -5.02 -8.46 17.67
CA SER A 215 -4.23 -7.26 17.42
C SER A 215 -4.19 -6.41 18.68
N TYR A 216 -3.00 -6.00 19.14
CA TYR A 216 -2.85 -5.08 20.26
C TYR A 216 -1.58 -4.24 20.11
N CYS A 217 -1.53 -3.10 20.78
CA CYS A 217 -0.38 -2.21 20.80
C CYS A 217 0.48 -2.50 22.03
N GLU A 218 1.73 -2.90 21.81
CA GLU A 218 2.70 -3.17 22.87
C GLU A 218 3.68 -2.00 22.98
N ALA A 219 3.97 -1.54 24.20
CA ALA A 219 4.89 -0.43 24.41
C ALA A 219 6.31 -0.81 23.93
N ILE A 220 6.97 0.12 23.22
CA ILE A 220 8.36 -0.04 22.81
C ILE A 220 9.24 0.22 24.03
N VAL A 221 9.92 -0.83 24.47
CA VAL A 221 10.82 -0.79 25.62
C VAL A 221 12.15 -1.45 25.26
N CYS A 222 13.22 -0.69 25.37
CA CYS A 222 14.57 -1.18 25.10
C CYS A 222 15.09 -2.11 26.22
N PRO A 223 16.03 -3.03 25.90
CA PRO A 223 16.61 -3.94 26.88
C PRO A 223 17.39 -3.18 27.96
N ILE A 224 17.62 -3.84 29.09
CA ILE A 224 18.48 -3.29 30.15
C ILE A 224 19.92 -3.26 29.61
N LEU A 225 20.59 -2.12 29.75
CA LEU A 225 21.97 -1.95 29.33
C LEU A 225 22.93 -2.56 30.35
N SER A 226 23.98 -3.21 29.86
CA SER A 226 25.10 -3.66 30.69
C SER A 226 26.10 -2.52 30.93
N HIS A 227 26.78 -2.56 32.07
CA HIS A 227 27.86 -1.64 32.40
C HIS A 227 29.13 -1.96 31.58
N PRO A 228 29.87 -0.93 31.09
CA PRO A 228 31.18 -1.14 30.50
C PRO A 228 32.18 -1.51 31.60
N LEU A 229 33.26 -2.21 31.25
CA LEU A 229 34.34 -2.48 32.20
C LEU A 229 34.96 -1.16 32.65
N ASN A 230 35.14 -0.96 33.96
CA ASN A 230 35.61 0.29 34.58
C ASN A 230 34.73 1.50 34.22
N GLY A 231 33.41 1.32 34.25
CA GLY A 231 32.44 2.39 34.12
C GLY A 231 31.03 1.95 34.48
N LYS A 232 30.09 2.88 34.35
CA LYS A 232 28.68 2.71 34.71
C LYS A 232 27.76 3.33 33.67
N VAL A 233 26.51 2.88 33.65
CA VAL A 233 25.42 3.50 32.88
C VAL A 233 24.58 4.30 33.86
N ILE A 234 24.21 5.52 33.49
CA ILE A 234 23.54 6.46 34.40
C ILE A 234 22.01 6.38 34.26
N SER A 235 21.47 5.96 33.11
CA SER A 235 20.02 6.03 32.87
C SER A 235 19.23 4.77 33.28
N SER A 236 18.01 5.01 33.76
CA SER A 236 17.03 4.00 34.15
C SER A 236 15.82 3.90 33.21
N GLN A 237 15.65 4.89 32.33
CA GLN A 237 14.53 4.94 31.40
C GLN A 237 14.82 4.10 30.17
N ARG A 238 13.84 3.27 29.77
CA ARG A 238 13.95 2.34 28.63
C ARG A 238 12.86 2.55 27.58
N LYS A 239 12.16 3.69 27.65
CA LYS A 239 11.07 4.03 26.71
C LYS A 239 11.66 4.48 25.38
N LEU A 240 10.86 4.43 24.31
CA LEU A 240 11.20 5.02 23.02
C LEU A 240 11.78 6.44 23.18
N HIS A 241 12.86 6.74 22.45
CA HIS A 241 13.62 8.00 22.50
C HIS A 241 14.30 8.32 23.84
N ALA A 242 14.25 7.44 24.84
CA ALA A 242 15.05 7.61 26.04
C ALA A 242 16.54 7.60 25.68
N VAL A 243 17.31 8.44 26.38
CA VAL A 243 18.76 8.55 26.22
C VAL A 243 19.44 7.89 27.41
N ALA A 244 20.38 6.99 27.11
CA ALA A 244 21.27 6.36 28.07
C ALA A 244 22.67 6.92 27.95
N THR A 245 23.18 7.44 29.07
CA THR A 245 24.52 8.02 29.18
C THR A 245 25.45 7.06 29.92
N TYR A 246 26.69 6.98 29.46
CA TYR A 246 27.77 6.20 30.05
C TYR A 246 28.81 7.12 30.67
N GLU A 247 29.37 6.68 31.79
CA GLU A 247 30.43 7.37 32.51
C GLU A 247 31.49 6.35 32.91
N CYS A 248 32.74 6.65 32.63
CA CYS A 248 33.84 5.81 33.06
C CYS A 248 34.19 6.06 34.52
N ASP A 249 34.70 5.03 35.18
CA ASP A 249 35.22 5.15 36.53
C ASP A 249 36.43 6.10 36.54
N ARG A 250 36.75 6.58 37.74
CA ARG A 250 37.90 7.46 37.93
C ARG A 250 39.17 6.85 37.33
N TYR A 251 39.98 7.67 36.65
CA TYR A 251 41.22 7.28 35.94
C TYR A 251 41.02 6.54 34.61
N TYR A 252 39.79 6.47 34.11
CA TYR A 252 39.48 5.96 32.79
C TYR A 252 38.83 7.05 31.93
N ASN A 253 39.10 7.01 30.62
CA ASN A 253 38.48 7.88 29.64
C ASN A 253 37.56 7.09 28.71
N LEU A 254 36.43 7.69 28.34
CA LEU A 254 35.42 7.06 27.49
C LEU A 254 35.87 7.10 26.02
N SER A 255 35.90 5.93 25.39
CA SER A 255 36.21 5.75 23.99
C SER A 255 34.99 5.17 23.28
N GLY A 256 34.37 5.99 22.41
CA GLY A 256 33.13 5.68 21.71
C GLY A 256 32.07 6.77 21.93
N ASN A 257 30.81 6.45 21.64
CA ASN A 257 29.70 7.35 21.92
C ASN A 257 29.31 7.25 23.40
N SER A 258 29.27 8.37 24.11
CA SER A 258 28.83 8.44 25.51
C SER A 258 27.33 8.24 25.67
N GLU A 259 26.56 8.35 24.58
CA GLU A 259 25.10 8.28 24.60
C GLU A 259 24.55 7.22 23.65
N ARG A 260 23.48 6.55 24.09
CA ARG A 260 22.68 5.62 23.27
C ARG A 260 21.22 6.01 23.37
N ILE A 261 20.47 5.87 22.28
CA ILE A 261 19.07 6.29 22.17
C ILE A 261 18.22 5.05 21.93
N CYS A 262 17.10 4.92 22.64
CA CYS A 262 16.14 3.84 22.40
C CYS A 262 15.36 4.09 21.11
N GLN A 263 15.43 3.15 20.16
CA GLN A 263 14.87 3.26 18.82
C GLN A 263 13.49 2.59 18.69
N GLU A 264 12.82 2.82 17.56
CA GLU A 264 11.47 2.31 17.26
C GLU A 264 11.41 0.77 17.19
N ASP A 265 12.52 0.12 16.87
CA ASP A 265 12.63 -1.34 16.85
C ASP A 265 12.79 -1.95 18.26
N GLY A 266 12.85 -1.11 19.30
CA GLY A 266 13.08 -1.52 20.68
C GLY A 266 14.55 -1.85 20.98
N THR A 267 15.49 -1.39 20.16
CA THR A 267 16.94 -1.55 20.41
C THR A 267 17.60 -0.21 20.74
N TRP A 268 18.74 -0.28 21.42
CA TRP A 268 19.56 0.90 21.70
C TRP A 268 20.49 1.19 20.52
N SER A 269 20.61 2.47 20.15
CA SER A 269 21.50 2.88 19.07
C SER A 269 22.98 2.60 19.39
N GLY A 270 23.75 2.26 18.36
CA GLY A 270 25.20 2.03 18.44
C GLY A 270 25.61 0.88 19.39
N ASP A 271 26.91 0.81 19.66
CA ASP A 271 27.52 -0.18 20.55
C ASP A 271 27.83 0.39 21.94
N ILE A 272 28.07 -0.50 22.90
CA ILE A 272 28.55 -0.11 24.23
C ILE A 272 29.93 0.59 24.13
N PRO A 273 30.13 1.77 24.75
CA PRO A 273 31.44 2.41 24.74
C PRO A 273 32.45 1.66 25.60
N THR A 274 33.75 1.91 25.35
CA THR A 274 34.86 1.29 26.09
C THR A 274 35.54 2.32 26.98
N CYS A 275 35.80 1.97 28.24
CA CYS A 275 36.58 2.81 29.14
C CYS A 275 38.05 2.39 29.09
N ARG A 276 38.92 3.30 28.66
CA ARG A 276 40.36 3.05 28.51
C ARG A 276 41.11 3.72 29.66
N GLU A 277 42.11 3.04 30.20
CA GLU A 277 42.98 3.63 31.24
C GLU A 277 43.60 4.92 30.72
N ILE A 278 43.58 5.97 31.54
CA ILE A 278 44.31 7.21 31.27
C ILE A 278 45.77 6.97 31.64
N THR A 279 46.66 7.22 30.69
CA THR A 279 48.11 7.08 30.87
C THR A 279 48.82 8.39 30.57
N CYS A 280 49.77 8.78 31.42
CA CYS A 280 50.67 9.89 31.12
C CYS A 280 51.84 9.42 30.25
N TYR A 281 52.31 10.33 29.39
CA TYR A 281 53.52 10.10 28.59
C TYR A 281 54.76 9.98 29.49
N ASP A 282 55.76 9.26 29.01
CA ASP A 282 57.08 9.21 29.66
C ASP A 282 57.67 10.63 29.68
N PRO A 283 57.97 11.22 30.85
CA PRO A 283 58.58 12.55 30.96
C PRO A 283 59.91 12.69 30.20
N GLY A 284 60.52 11.57 29.77
CA GLY A 284 61.77 11.55 29.05
C GLY A 284 62.98 11.68 29.97
N ALA A 285 64.17 11.62 29.37
CA ALA A 285 65.42 11.75 30.11
C ALA A 285 65.59 13.19 30.64
N ILE A 286 65.84 13.32 31.94
CA ILE A 286 66.16 14.60 32.59
C ILE A 286 67.67 14.77 32.60
N MET A 287 68.18 15.84 32.00
CA MET A 287 69.61 16.15 32.03
C MET A 287 70.05 16.34 33.49
N HIS A 288 71.11 15.62 33.90
CA HIS A 288 71.62 15.63 35.27
C HIS A 288 70.58 15.27 36.36
N GLY A 289 69.55 14.51 36.01
CA GLY A 289 68.55 14.03 36.95
C GLY A 289 68.01 12.65 36.57
N SER A 290 67.11 12.16 37.40
CA SER A 290 66.44 10.86 37.23
C SER A 290 64.97 10.96 37.63
N VAL A 291 64.14 10.12 36.98
CA VAL A 291 62.72 9.96 37.31
C VAL A 291 62.56 8.70 38.14
N ILE A 292 61.84 8.76 39.25
CA ILE A 292 61.60 7.63 40.14
C ILE A 292 60.10 7.52 40.44
N PRO A 293 59.46 6.35 40.28
CA PRO A 293 60.00 5.11 39.69
C PRO A 293 60.13 5.21 38.17
N ILE A 294 61.09 4.49 37.57
CA ILE A 294 61.20 4.37 36.11
C ILE A 294 60.19 3.33 35.63
N GLN A 295 59.21 3.77 34.85
CA GLN A 295 58.20 2.89 34.24
C GLN A 295 58.04 3.21 32.76
N LYS A 296 57.57 2.21 32.00
CA LYS A 296 57.28 2.38 30.57
C LYS A 296 56.01 3.20 30.32
N PHE A 297 55.04 3.11 31.23
CA PHE A 297 53.78 3.85 31.21
C PHE A 297 53.38 4.19 32.65
N TYR A 298 52.84 5.38 32.87
CA TYR A 298 52.34 5.83 34.18
C TYR A 298 50.82 5.96 34.12
N LYS A 299 50.13 5.45 35.12
CA LYS A 299 48.66 5.51 35.23
C LYS A 299 48.23 6.84 35.84
N ALA A 300 47.05 7.33 35.47
CA ALA A 300 46.46 8.48 36.15
C ALA A 300 46.35 8.24 37.66
N GLY A 301 46.82 9.20 38.44
CA GLY A 301 47.00 9.07 39.88
C GLY A 301 48.44 8.78 40.33
N ASP A 302 49.29 8.22 39.46
CA ASP A 302 50.69 7.92 39.78
C ASP A 302 51.47 9.19 40.16
N LEU A 303 52.38 9.04 41.13
CA LEU A 303 53.28 10.08 41.58
C LEU A 303 54.71 9.72 41.19
N ILE A 304 55.35 10.59 40.41
CA ILE A 304 56.76 10.50 40.09
C ILE A 304 57.55 11.57 40.83
N ILE A 305 58.81 11.26 41.11
CA ILE A 305 59.76 12.17 41.73
C ILE A 305 60.90 12.42 40.75
N PHE A 306 61.12 13.69 40.43
CA PHE A 306 62.31 14.16 39.74
C PHE A 306 63.41 14.38 40.77
N LYS A 307 64.52 13.64 40.65
CA LYS A 307 65.68 13.73 41.54
C LYS A 307 66.89 14.20 40.74
N CYS A 308 67.44 15.35 41.08
CA CYS A 308 68.66 15.86 40.48
C CYS A 308 69.89 15.13 41.06
N ASN A 309 70.95 15.01 40.26
CA ASN A 309 72.14 14.20 40.61
C ASN A 309 73.16 14.96 41.46
N TYR A 310 73.26 16.28 41.28
CA TYR A 310 74.32 17.11 41.86
C TYR A 310 73.85 18.02 43.01
N ASP A 311 72.54 18.06 43.28
CA ASP A 311 71.97 18.75 44.43
C ASP A 311 70.93 17.86 45.14
N PHE A 312 70.45 18.29 46.30
CA PHE A 312 69.38 17.59 47.02
C PHE A 312 67.97 18.02 46.54
N HIS A 313 67.87 18.68 45.37
CA HIS A 313 66.60 19.18 44.89
C HIS A 313 65.73 18.04 44.33
N GLN A 314 64.53 17.90 44.89
CA GLN A 314 63.55 16.93 44.45
C GLN A 314 62.20 17.60 44.26
N THR A 315 61.57 17.36 43.11
CA THR A 315 60.23 17.84 42.82
C THR A 315 59.36 16.68 42.39
N SER A 316 58.14 16.59 42.93
CA SER A 316 57.17 15.58 42.54
C SER A 316 56.18 16.10 41.51
N SER A 317 55.77 15.21 40.61
CA SER A 317 54.71 15.45 39.63
C SER A 317 53.71 14.30 39.65
N LYS A 318 52.42 14.61 39.58
CA LYS A 318 51.33 13.64 39.62
C LYS A 318 50.70 13.53 38.24
N CYS A 319 50.46 12.30 37.78
CA CYS A 319 49.72 12.07 36.55
C CYS A 319 48.24 12.43 36.78
N LEU A 320 47.75 13.44 36.07
CA LEU A 320 46.39 13.96 36.19
C LEU A 320 45.41 13.11 35.37
N GLU A 321 44.12 13.27 35.66
CA GLU A 321 43.02 12.63 34.92
C GLU A 321 42.89 13.20 33.48
N THR A 322 43.61 14.26 33.15
CA THR A 322 43.76 14.77 31.77
C THR A 322 44.78 13.99 30.95
N GLY A 323 45.58 13.12 31.57
CA GLY A 323 46.76 12.50 30.94
C GLY A 323 48.01 13.39 30.93
N GLU A 324 47.96 14.56 31.58
CA GLU A 324 49.10 15.46 31.75
C GLU A 324 49.74 15.35 33.13
N TRP A 325 51.03 15.68 33.19
CA TRP A 325 51.76 15.79 34.44
C TRP A 325 51.42 17.10 35.16
N SER A 326 51.14 17.04 36.47
CA SER A 326 50.77 18.23 37.27
C SER A 326 51.86 19.29 37.34
N LYS A 327 53.12 18.90 37.12
CA LYS A 327 54.28 19.78 36.97
C LYS A 327 55.16 19.30 35.83
N ARG A 328 55.77 20.25 35.11
CA ARG A 328 56.80 19.98 34.08
C ARG A 328 58.13 19.53 34.72
N PRO A 329 58.99 18.80 34.00
CA PRO A 329 60.31 18.40 34.50
C PRO A 329 61.18 19.62 34.89
N PRO A 330 61.92 19.58 36.02
CA PRO A 330 62.81 20.66 36.44
C PRO A 330 64.12 20.66 35.65
N LEU A 331 64.79 21.82 35.60
CA LEU A 331 66.15 21.96 35.07
C LEU A 331 67.14 21.66 36.21
N CYS A 332 67.87 20.55 36.14
CA CYS A 332 68.88 20.21 37.15
C CYS A 332 70.22 20.91 36.86
N PRO A 333 70.88 21.50 37.88
CA PRO A 333 72.21 22.07 37.72
C PRO A 333 73.22 20.97 37.38
N GLY A 334 74.19 21.31 36.52
CA GLY A 334 75.33 20.45 36.22
C GLY A 334 76.37 20.43 37.35
N PRO A 335 77.41 19.60 37.23
CA PRO A 335 78.49 19.57 38.20
C PRO A 335 79.17 20.95 38.26
N SER A 336 79.21 21.56 39.45
CA SER A 336 79.90 22.83 39.68
C SER A 336 81.41 22.64 39.49
N THR A 337 81.96 23.03 38.34
CA THR A 337 83.41 23.28 38.22
C THR A 337 83.70 24.67 38.79
N THR A 338 84.25 24.73 40.00
CA THR A 338 84.79 25.97 40.55
C THR A 338 86.11 26.30 39.87
N GLU A 339 86.17 27.42 39.14
CA GLU A 339 87.29 28.38 39.24
C GLU A 339 86.96 29.74 38.58
N SER A 340 87.31 30.82 39.31
CA SER A 340 87.45 32.23 38.92
C SER A 340 86.16 33.01 38.55
N SER A 341 85.64 34.07 39.20
CA SER A 341 86.06 35.11 40.17
C SER A 341 85.99 36.53 39.55
N PHE A 342 85.22 37.43 40.20
CA PHE A 342 85.20 38.91 40.12
C PHE A 342 84.75 39.56 38.79
N ILE A 343 83.96 40.66 38.73
CA ILE A 343 84.12 41.98 39.39
C ILE A 343 82.78 42.74 39.52
N SER A 344 82.65 43.41 40.68
CA SER A 344 82.02 44.71 41.04
C SER A 344 80.53 45.01 40.84
N SER A 345 79.92 45.25 42.02
CA SER A 345 79.01 46.35 42.37
C SER A 345 78.90 47.55 41.43
N ALA A 346 77.65 47.95 41.15
CA ALA A 346 77.18 49.34 41.21
C ALA A 346 75.65 49.35 41.40
N SER A 347 75.17 50.20 42.28
CA SER A 347 73.77 50.61 42.49
C SER A 347 73.76 52.14 42.38
N PRO A 348 72.62 52.85 42.29
CA PRO A 348 71.33 52.60 41.65
C PRO A 348 71.11 53.60 40.49
N ASP A 349 70.11 53.41 39.63
CA ASP A 349 69.38 54.56 39.05
C ASP A 349 68.03 54.17 38.46
N THR A 350 67.07 55.03 38.72
CA THR A 350 65.67 54.93 38.32
C THR A 350 65.53 55.55 36.94
N TYR A 351 65.12 54.80 35.92
CA TYR A 351 64.55 55.38 34.70
C TYR A 351 63.43 54.50 34.15
N THR A 352 62.26 55.12 34.07
CA THR A 352 61.05 54.71 33.37
C THR A 352 61.26 54.63 31.86
N GLY A 353 60.67 53.65 31.19
CA GLY A 353 60.45 53.69 29.74
C GLY A 353 60.46 52.31 29.07
N ASP A 354 59.39 52.04 28.35
CA ASP A 354 59.20 50.99 27.33
C ASP A 354 60.48 50.60 26.56
N GLU A 355 60.71 49.30 26.40
CA GLU A 355 60.48 48.59 25.13
C GLU A 355 60.95 47.14 25.28
N SER A 356 59.99 46.23 25.09
CA SER A 356 60.21 44.81 24.89
C SER A 356 61.04 44.56 23.63
N ASN A 357 62.29 44.11 23.76
CA ASN A 357 62.99 43.40 22.69
C ASN A 357 64.12 42.51 23.25
N ILE A 358 63.74 41.32 23.72
CA ILE A 358 64.61 40.13 23.65
C ILE A 358 63.88 39.16 22.72
N VAL A 359 64.23 39.20 21.44
CA VAL A 359 63.74 38.28 20.42
C VAL A 359 64.26 36.89 20.78
N ARG A 360 63.45 36.09 21.48
CA ARG A 360 63.60 34.64 21.48
C ARG A 360 63.23 34.17 20.08
N LYS A 361 64.16 33.45 19.46
CA LYS A 361 63.98 32.75 18.19
C LYS A 361 62.63 32.02 18.22
N ALA A 362 61.71 32.39 17.34
CA ALA A 362 60.34 31.86 17.35
C ALA A 362 60.36 30.41 16.85
N ASP A 363 60.10 29.47 17.75
CA ASP A 363 59.76 28.08 17.40
C ASP A 363 58.39 28.07 16.69
N CYS A 364 58.14 27.07 15.84
CA CYS A 364 56.85 26.95 15.16
C CYS A 364 55.77 26.40 16.10
N ASP A 365 54.57 26.96 16.03
CA ASP A 365 53.39 26.44 16.74
C ASP A 365 53.04 25.02 16.28
N ASP A 366 52.47 24.18 17.15
CA ASP A 366 52.08 22.81 16.77
C ASP A 366 50.92 22.83 15.74
N PRO A 367 51.13 22.32 14.52
CA PRO A 367 50.11 22.35 13.49
C PRO A 367 48.99 21.33 13.73
N GLY A 368 49.12 20.43 14.71
CA GLY A 368 48.05 19.52 15.14
C GLY A 368 47.90 18.25 14.29
N GLU A 369 46.91 17.43 14.65
CA GLU A 369 46.61 16.15 14.01
C GLU A 369 45.67 16.29 12.81
N ILE A 370 45.74 15.35 11.86
CA ILE A 370 44.82 15.29 10.71
C ILE A 370 43.84 14.12 10.86
N LYS A 371 42.59 14.32 10.46
CA LYS A 371 41.54 13.28 10.57
C LYS A 371 41.82 12.11 9.63
N ASN A 372 41.75 10.87 10.14
CA ASN A 372 42.05 9.62 9.43
C ASN A 372 43.50 9.53 8.92
N GLY A 373 44.44 10.15 9.64
CA GLY A 373 45.86 10.10 9.33
C GLY A 373 46.73 10.16 10.59
N VAL A 374 48.01 9.81 10.43
CA VAL A 374 49.00 9.70 11.49
C VAL A 374 50.19 10.61 11.21
N ARG A 375 50.75 11.21 12.26
CA ARG A 375 52.01 11.96 12.22
C ARG A 375 53.17 11.01 12.47
N ILE A 376 54.11 10.91 11.52
CA ILE A 376 55.17 9.88 11.55
C ILE A 376 56.46 10.42 12.20
N ILE A 377 56.84 11.67 11.91
CA ILE A 377 58.09 12.30 12.38
C ILE A 377 57.80 13.78 12.63
N GLY A 378 58.36 14.39 13.68
CA GLY A 378 58.22 15.83 13.89
C GLY A 378 59.06 16.46 15.02
N GLY A 379 59.53 17.68 14.77
CA GLY A 379 60.07 18.62 15.75
C GLY A 379 59.44 20.00 15.56
N LEU A 380 59.44 20.85 16.60
CA LEU A 380 58.83 22.19 16.57
C LEU A 380 59.87 23.32 16.39
N THR A 381 61.16 22.98 16.36
CA THR A 381 62.24 23.96 16.20
C THR A 381 62.44 24.32 14.72
N ILE A 382 63.02 25.50 14.47
CA ILE A 382 63.37 25.98 13.12
C ILE A 382 64.16 24.92 12.34
N ASN A 383 63.80 24.72 11.07
CA ASN A 383 64.29 23.69 10.15
C ASN A 383 63.84 22.24 10.46
N SER A 384 62.99 22.03 11.47
CA SER A 384 62.33 20.73 11.67
C SER A 384 61.28 20.46 10.60
N THR A 385 61.11 19.18 10.26
CA THR A 385 60.07 18.71 9.32
C THR A 385 59.05 17.83 10.02
N ILE A 386 57.76 18.06 9.74
CA ILE A 386 56.66 17.19 10.16
C ILE A 386 56.12 16.44 8.96
N THR A 387 56.00 15.10 9.04
CA THR A 387 55.43 14.28 7.96
C THR A 387 54.16 13.56 8.39
N TYR A 388 53.13 13.64 7.54
CA TYR A 388 51.82 13.03 7.70
C TYR A 388 51.62 11.86 6.72
N ALA A 389 50.91 10.83 7.16
CA ALA A 389 50.41 9.75 6.32
C ALA A 389 48.95 9.44 6.67
N CYS A 390 48.22 8.78 5.77
CA CYS A 390 46.82 8.41 6.00
C CYS A 390 46.68 6.98 6.54
N GLU A 391 45.60 6.76 7.28
CA GLU A 391 45.19 5.43 7.72
C GLU A 391 44.74 4.55 6.53
N LYS A 392 44.65 3.24 6.75
CA LYS A 392 44.26 2.27 5.71
C LYS A 392 42.93 2.67 5.07
N ASP A 393 42.87 2.61 3.73
CA ASP A 393 41.72 2.99 2.88
C ASP A 393 41.50 4.50 2.65
N TYR A 394 42.48 5.35 3.02
CA TYR A 394 42.48 6.78 2.72
C TYR A 394 43.73 7.18 1.91
N GLU A 395 43.56 8.10 0.97
CA GLU A 395 44.63 8.69 0.17
C GLU A 395 44.95 10.11 0.63
N LEU A 396 46.25 10.44 0.74
CA LEU A 396 46.71 11.75 1.17
C LEU A 396 46.60 12.75 0.01
N ARG A 397 45.80 13.80 0.20
CA ARG A 397 45.75 14.96 -0.70
C ARG A 397 46.48 16.15 -0.08
N GLY A 398 47.51 16.61 -0.78
CA GLY A 398 48.35 17.75 -0.38
C GLY A 398 49.81 17.34 -0.20
N LYS A 399 50.63 18.26 0.30
CA LYS A 399 52.03 17.99 0.62
C LYS A 399 52.09 17.22 1.94
N SER A 400 52.69 16.02 1.93
CA SER A 400 52.79 15.15 3.10
C SER A 400 53.76 15.69 4.17
N THR A 401 54.63 16.64 3.83
CA THR A 401 55.70 17.12 4.72
C THR A 401 55.69 18.64 4.83
N LEU A 402 55.60 19.15 6.05
CA LEU A 402 55.71 20.57 6.40
C LEU A 402 57.10 20.89 6.96
N LEU A 403 57.62 22.07 6.67
CA LEU A 403 58.93 22.57 7.13
C LEU A 403 58.75 23.83 7.98
N CYS A 404 59.33 23.86 9.19
CA CYS A 404 59.36 25.04 10.03
C CYS A 404 60.39 26.04 9.48
N LYS A 405 59.94 27.18 8.95
CA LYS A 405 60.80 28.23 8.38
C LYS A 405 61.42 29.08 9.49
N GLU A 406 62.50 29.79 9.16
CA GLU A 406 63.25 30.64 10.11
C GLU A 406 62.43 31.80 10.71
N ASN A 407 61.25 32.08 10.15
CA ASN A 407 60.30 33.07 10.64
C ASN A 407 59.30 32.52 11.69
N GLY A 408 59.49 31.28 12.17
CA GLY A 408 58.61 30.65 13.14
C GLY A 408 57.25 30.22 12.58
N LYS A 409 57.10 30.14 11.25
CA LYS A 409 55.89 29.65 10.58
C LYS A 409 56.17 28.41 9.74
N TRP A 410 55.17 27.55 9.61
CA TRP A 410 55.22 26.42 8.68
C TRP A 410 55.27 26.92 7.23
N ASP A 411 55.88 26.12 6.35
CA ASP A 411 55.98 26.43 4.94
C ASP A 411 54.63 26.48 4.21
N LEU A 412 53.59 25.88 4.81
CA LEU A 412 52.20 25.86 4.35
C LEU A 412 51.24 26.18 5.49
N ASP A 413 50.23 27.02 5.21
CA ASP A 413 49.15 27.37 6.15
C ASP A 413 48.03 26.32 6.22
N LYS A 414 48.11 25.24 5.40
CA LYS A 414 47.07 24.20 5.31
C LYS A 414 47.66 22.80 5.43
N LEU A 415 47.13 22.03 6.37
CA LEU A 415 47.45 20.62 6.57
C LEU A 415 46.97 19.73 5.40
N PRO A 416 47.65 18.59 5.13
CA PRO A 416 47.17 17.59 4.19
C PRO A 416 45.88 16.91 4.68
N ILE A 417 45.05 16.45 3.75
CA ILE A 417 43.75 15.83 4.06
C ILE A 417 43.73 14.39 3.57
N CYS A 418 43.30 13.49 4.43
CA CYS A 418 43.07 12.09 4.08
C CYS A 418 41.64 11.91 3.54
N VAL A 419 41.54 11.59 2.25
CA VAL A 419 40.25 11.37 1.57
C VAL A 419 40.08 9.91 1.20
N LYS A 420 38.89 9.38 1.40
CA LYS A 420 38.56 8.03 0.94
C LYS A 420 38.45 8.06 -0.59
N PRO A 421 39.18 7.23 -1.35
CA PRO A 421 39.04 7.20 -2.79
C PRO A 421 37.59 6.87 -3.14
N LEU A 422 37.00 7.68 -4.03
CA LEU A 422 35.63 7.48 -4.47
C LEU A 422 35.57 6.12 -5.16
N SER A 423 34.92 5.14 -4.51
CA SER A 423 34.53 3.89 -5.14
C SER A 423 33.58 4.21 -6.28
N THR A 424 34.12 4.58 -7.43
CA THR A 424 33.43 4.72 -8.70
C THR A 424 33.17 3.32 -9.25
N LYS A 425 32.33 2.55 -8.54
CA LYS A 425 31.43 1.67 -9.25
C LYS A 425 30.36 2.56 -9.84
N ILE A 426 30.65 3.08 -11.03
CA ILE A 426 29.62 3.63 -11.92
C ILE A 426 28.86 2.40 -12.43
N PRO A 427 27.62 2.11 -12.01
CA PRO A 427 26.82 1.15 -12.73
C PRO A 427 26.60 1.73 -14.13
N SER A 428 27.17 1.06 -15.12
CA SER A 428 27.03 1.42 -16.52
C SER A 428 25.55 1.61 -16.85
N ILE A 429 25.19 2.81 -17.32
CA ILE A 429 23.82 3.19 -17.72
C ILE A 429 23.25 2.19 -18.76
N ILE A 430 24.13 1.46 -19.44
CA ILE A 430 23.82 0.37 -20.38
C ILE A 430 23.08 -0.81 -19.70
N GLY A 431 23.38 -1.11 -18.43
CA GLY A 431 22.77 -2.23 -17.70
C GLY A 431 21.33 -1.98 -17.26
N ILE A 432 21.00 -0.73 -16.90
CA ILE A 432 19.64 -0.34 -16.48
C ILE A 432 18.71 -0.31 -17.70
N VAL A 433 19.20 0.18 -18.84
CA VAL A 433 18.43 0.18 -20.10
C VAL A 433 18.18 -1.25 -20.61
N CYS A 434 19.16 -2.16 -20.51
CA CYS A 434 18.96 -3.57 -20.85
C CYS A 434 17.99 -4.28 -19.89
N GLY A 435 18.07 -4.02 -18.58
CA GLY A 435 17.18 -4.62 -17.59
C GLY A 435 15.72 -4.21 -17.77
N VAL A 436 15.48 -2.92 -18.08
CA VAL A 436 14.13 -2.40 -18.35
C VAL A 436 13.56 -2.97 -19.66
N LEU A 437 14.38 -3.10 -20.71
CA LEU A 437 13.95 -3.72 -21.97
C LEU A 437 13.64 -5.23 -21.83
N ILE A 438 14.40 -5.95 -21.00
CA ILE A 438 14.13 -7.38 -20.70
C ILE A 438 12.84 -7.54 -19.90
N LEU A 439 12.57 -6.67 -18.93
CA LEU A 439 11.32 -6.70 -18.14
C LEU A 439 10.10 -6.35 -19.00
N ILE A 440 10.23 -5.40 -19.93
CA ILE A 440 9.17 -5.07 -20.90
C ILE A 440 8.96 -6.27 -21.86
N ALA A 441 10.02 -6.92 -22.33
CA ALA A 441 9.92 -8.10 -23.20
C ALA A 441 9.26 -9.30 -22.50
N LEU A 442 9.58 -9.55 -21.22
CA LEU A 442 8.94 -10.58 -20.41
C LEU A 442 7.48 -10.24 -20.08
N GLY A 443 7.15 -8.97 -19.85
CA GLY A 443 5.79 -8.51 -19.65
C GLY A 443 4.90 -8.66 -20.90
N VAL A 444 5.43 -8.29 -22.08
CA VAL A 444 4.71 -8.45 -23.36
C VAL A 444 4.57 -9.93 -23.72
N GLY A 445 5.61 -10.75 -23.51
CA GLY A 445 5.55 -12.20 -23.71
C GLY A 445 4.56 -12.90 -22.78
N GLY A 446 4.51 -12.51 -21.51
CA GLY A 446 3.53 -13.01 -20.54
C GLY A 446 2.09 -12.64 -20.88
N TYR A 447 1.87 -11.41 -21.37
CA TYR A 447 0.56 -10.95 -21.82
C TYR A 447 0.06 -11.74 -23.06
N PHE A 448 0.94 -11.99 -24.04
CA PHE A 448 0.59 -12.81 -25.20
C PHE A 448 0.36 -14.28 -24.85
N TRP A 449 1.14 -14.85 -23.93
CA TRP A 449 0.91 -16.22 -23.43
C TRP A 449 -0.41 -16.35 -22.65
N TYR A 450 -0.72 -15.37 -21.80
CA TYR A 450 -2.00 -15.31 -21.07
C TYR A 450 -3.20 -15.22 -22.04
N ARG A 451 -3.14 -14.33 -23.04
CA ARG A 451 -4.19 -14.22 -24.07
C ARG A 451 -4.30 -15.44 -24.98
N TRP A 452 -3.20 -16.12 -25.28
CA TRP A 452 -3.21 -17.39 -26.03
C TRP A 452 -3.87 -18.52 -25.22
N ARG A 453 -3.62 -18.57 -23.91
CA ARG A 453 -4.23 -19.54 -22.99
C ARG A 453 -5.74 -19.34 -22.84
N GLU A 454 -6.23 -18.10 -22.78
CA GLU A 454 -7.66 -17.81 -22.77
C GLU A 454 -8.37 -18.25 -24.06
N LYS A 455 -7.76 -18.03 -25.23
CA LYS A 455 -8.34 -18.48 -26.52
C LYS A 455 -8.35 -20.00 -26.66
N LYS A 456 -7.39 -20.72 -26.07
CA LYS A 456 -7.33 -22.19 -26.13
C LYS A 456 -8.35 -22.87 -25.20
N MET A 457 -8.70 -22.25 -24.07
CA MET A 457 -9.68 -22.81 -23.11
C MET A 457 -11.15 -22.63 -23.53
N ARG A 458 -11.47 -21.72 -24.46
CA ARG A 458 -12.83 -21.63 -25.06
C ARG A 458 -13.10 -22.66 -26.16
N GLY A 459 -12.07 -23.35 -26.67
CA GLY A 459 -12.21 -24.34 -27.74
C GLY A 459 -12.44 -25.80 -27.28
N TYR A 460 -12.40 -26.07 -25.98
CA TYR A 460 -12.51 -27.44 -25.44
C TYR A 460 -13.80 -27.70 -24.63
N GLY A 461 -14.63 -26.68 -24.41
CA GLY A 461 -15.90 -26.79 -23.66
C GLY A 461 -17.10 -27.24 -24.48
N ASP A 462 -16.95 -27.43 -25.79
CA ASP A 462 -18.06 -27.67 -26.73
C ASP A 462 -18.10 -29.10 -27.31
N LYS A 463 -17.37 -30.04 -26.70
CA LYS A 463 -17.36 -31.46 -27.08
C LYS A 463 -17.71 -32.46 -25.97
N SER A 464 -18.20 -32.00 -24.80
CA SER A 464 -18.62 -32.89 -23.71
C SER A 464 -20.13 -32.98 -23.48
N LYS A 465 -20.97 -32.43 -24.38
CA LYS A 465 -22.43 -32.59 -24.35
C LYS A 465 -22.93 -33.42 -25.53
N ALA A 466 -22.45 -34.65 -25.62
CA ALA A 466 -23.13 -35.72 -26.33
C ALA A 466 -22.79 -37.02 -25.60
N LEU A 467 -23.82 -37.81 -25.28
CA LEU A 467 -23.82 -39.07 -24.52
C LEU A 467 -23.98 -38.95 -23.00
N THR A 468 -25.22 -38.71 -22.57
CA THR A 468 -25.78 -39.45 -21.43
C THR A 468 -27.23 -39.79 -21.76
N ALA A 469 -27.41 -40.98 -22.34
CA ALA A 469 -28.67 -41.69 -22.37
C ALA A 469 -28.38 -43.10 -21.83
N ASP A 470 -29.34 -43.57 -21.04
CA ASP A 470 -29.59 -44.93 -20.58
C ASP A 470 -28.87 -45.50 -19.33
N ALA A 471 -29.74 -45.89 -18.38
CA ALA A 471 -29.81 -47.16 -17.64
C ALA A 471 -28.59 -47.58 -16.79
N THR A 472 -28.67 -48.20 -15.61
CA THR A 472 -29.70 -48.78 -14.72
C THR A 472 -28.90 -49.31 -13.53
N ASP A 473 -29.50 -49.32 -12.34
CA ASP A 473 -29.41 -50.29 -11.24
C ASP A 473 -28.10 -50.99 -10.79
N LEU A 474 -28.12 -51.27 -9.47
CA LEU A 474 -27.47 -52.35 -8.69
C LEU A 474 -26.33 -51.96 -7.72
N GLU A 475 -26.75 -51.94 -6.45
CA GLU A 475 -26.23 -52.70 -5.29
C GLU A 475 -24.83 -52.42 -4.70
N GLU A 476 -24.89 -52.07 -3.41
CA GLU A 476 -24.16 -52.68 -2.28
C GLU A 476 -23.08 -53.73 -2.63
N ILE A 477 -21.90 -53.58 -2.03
CA ILE A 477 -21.25 -54.63 -1.21
C ILE A 477 -20.12 -54.01 -0.38
N THR A 478 -19.95 -54.66 0.75
CA THR A 478 -19.25 -54.40 1.99
C THR A 478 -17.71 -54.35 1.91
N GLY A 479 -17.14 -53.89 3.02
CA GLY A 479 -15.73 -53.54 3.18
C GLY A 479 -14.72 -54.69 3.10
N LEU A 480 -13.44 -54.32 3.04
CA LEU A 480 -12.42 -55.01 3.81
C LEU A 480 -11.14 -54.18 3.93
N ASP A 481 -10.49 -54.52 5.02
CA ASP A 481 -9.45 -53.89 5.80
C ASP A 481 -8.04 -54.01 5.19
N SER A 482 -7.10 -53.39 5.89
CA SER A 482 -5.67 -53.68 5.99
C SER A 482 -4.73 -52.84 5.14
N GLY A 483 -3.94 -52.04 5.86
CA GLY A 483 -3.03 -51.07 5.29
C GLY A 483 -1.71 -51.63 4.78
N LYS A 484 -0.90 -50.69 4.30
CA LYS A 484 0.56 -50.77 4.32
C LYS A 484 1.13 -49.35 4.30
N LYS A 485 1.93 -49.07 5.32
CA LYS A 485 2.77 -47.87 5.49
C LYS A 485 3.94 -47.87 4.48
N PRO A 486 4.63 -46.73 4.32
CA PRO A 486 5.34 -46.32 3.11
C PRO A 486 6.82 -46.78 3.09
N ILE A 487 7.45 -46.69 1.91
CA ILE A 487 8.91 -46.73 1.77
C ILE A 487 9.35 -45.55 0.87
N PRO A 488 10.40 -44.80 1.26
CA PRO A 488 10.86 -43.57 0.60
C PRO A 488 11.95 -43.86 -0.42
N VAL A 489 12.20 -42.92 -1.35
CA VAL A 489 13.49 -42.82 -2.04
C VAL A 489 13.86 -41.35 -2.23
N THR A 490 14.94 -40.96 -1.55
CA THR A 490 15.74 -39.77 -1.82
C THR A 490 16.92 -40.18 -2.72
N VAL A 491 17.52 -39.18 -3.37
CA VAL A 491 18.86 -39.12 -4.00
C VAL A 491 18.87 -39.33 -5.52
N LEU A 492 18.92 -38.23 -6.27
CA LEU A 492 20.18 -37.59 -6.70
C LEU A 492 20.01 -36.07 -6.79
#